data_AF-A0A7W4C7Y1-F1
#
_entry.id   AF-A0A7W4C7Y1-F1
#
_cell.length_a   1.000
_cell.length_b   1.000
_cell.length_c   1.000
_cell.angle_alpha   90.00
_cell.angle_beta   90.00
_cell.angle_gamma   90.00
#
_symmetry.space_group_name_H-M   'P 1'
#
loop_
_entity.id
_entity.type
_entity.pdbx_description
1 polymer ?
#
loop_
_entity_poly.entity_id
_entity_poly.type
_entity_poly.pdbx_seq_one_letter_code
_entity_poly.pdbx_strand_id
1 'polypeptide(L)'
;TCTAALGTDGESRDVFNDIDDYHGLNETSNMLDSSQTYAQAYPRYQLLVSVAYLDSTTKAQKLITVAVTTPANEVITYQAVRSNY
;
A
#
# COMPACT_ATOMS: atom_id res chain seq x y z
N THR A 1 -12.40 14.38 -5.96
CA THR A 1 -13.52 13.65 -6.61
C THR A 1 -13.25 12.18 -6.37
N CYS A 2 -14.11 11.49 -5.63
CA CYS A 2 -13.99 10.05 -5.42
C CYS A 2 -14.28 9.39 -6.77
N THR A 3 -13.23 8.97 -7.46
CA THR A 3 -13.30 8.33 -8.77
C THR A 3 -13.89 6.94 -8.56
N ALA A 4 -14.96 6.62 -9.30
CA ALA A 4 -15.56 5.29 -9.29
C ALA A 4 -14.67 4.21 -9.95
N ALA A 5 -13.41 4.55 -10.25
CA ALA A 5 -12.42 3.66 -10.80
C ALA A 5 -11.77 2.90 -9.64
N LEU A 6 -12.13 1.63 -9.48
CA LEU A 6 -11.59 0.73 -8.45
C LEU A 6 -10.16 0.28 -8.79
N GLY A 7 -9.25 1.22 -9.03
CA GLY A 7 -7.89 0.95 -9.50
C GLY A 7 -6.95 2.13 -9.26
N THR A 8 -5.65 1.86 -9.35
CA THR A 8 -4.60 2.84 -9.09
C THR A 8 -4.71 4.01 -10.06
N ASP A 9 -5.14 5.17 -9.58
CA ASP A 9 -5.39 6.35 -10.42
C ASP A 9 -4.12 7.14 -10.79
N GLY A 10 -2.93 6.55 -10.58
CA GLY A 10 -1.64 7.21 -10.80
C GLY A 10 -1.38 8.36 -9.82
N GLU A 11 -2.09 8.34 -8.69
CA GLU A 11 -2.05 9.34 -7.65
C GLU A 11 -0.73 9.35 -6.88
N SER A 12 -0.41 10.49 -6.25
CA SER A 12 0.73 10.59 -5.32
C SER A 12 0.28 10.26 -3.90
N ARG A 13 1.24 9.89 -3.03
CA ARG A 13 0.99 9.46 -1.65
C ARG A 13 0.04 10.37 -0.86
N ASP A 14 0.08 11.68 -1.11
CA ASP A 14 -0.65 12.71 -0.38
C ASP A 14 -2.11 12.86 -0.79
N VAL A 15 -2.50 12.33 -1.95
CA VAL A 15 -3.88 12.41 -2.44
C VAL A 15 -4.63 11.09 -2.33
N PHE A 16 -3.93 10.01 -1.90
CA PHE A 16 -4.53 8.71 -1.63
C PHE A 16 -5.72 8.86 -0.68
N ASN A 17 -6.88 8.43 -1.14
CA ASN A 17 -8.13 8.63 -0.44
C ASN A 17 -8.98 7.36 -0.33
N ASP A 18 -8.61 6.28 -1.04
CA ASP A 18 -9.16 4.95 -0.81
C ASP A 18 -8.08 3.92 -0.45
N ILE A 19 -8.50 2.67 -0.25
CA ILE A 19 -7.59 1.59 0.22
C ILE A 19 -6.72 1.07 -0.95
N ASP A 20 -7.21 1.09 -2.17
CA ASP A 20 -6.57 0.55 -3.37
C ASP A 20 -5.44 1.42 -3.88
N ASP A 21 -5.46 2.72 -3.59
CA ASP A 21 -4.35 3.63 -3.86
C ASP A 21 -3.02 3.16 -3.27
N TYR A 22 -3.07 2.44 -2.14
CA TYR A 22 -1.90 1.90 -1.47
C TYR A 22 -1.29 0.69 -2.18
N HIS A 23 -2.00 0.10 -3.16
CA HIS A 23 -1.49 -1.06 -3.88
C HIS A 23 -0.22 -0.72 -4.66
N GLY A 24 0.86 -1.45 -4.40
CA GLY A 24 2.15 -1.23 -5.05
C GLY A 24 3.04 -0.18 -4.39
N LEU A 25 2.57 0.49 -3.31
CA LEU A 25 3.40 1.37 -2.50
C LEU A 25 4.62 0.60 -1.97
N ASN A 26 5.81 1.18 -2.17
CA ASN A 26 7.07 0.53 -1.81
C ASN A 26 8.08 1.53 -1.26
N GLU A 27 9.31 1.08 -0.99
CA GLU A 27 10.31 1.92 -0.34
C GLU A 27 10.75 3.13 -1.18
N THR A 28 10.55 3.10 -2.50
CA THR A 28 10.87 4.22 -3.40
C THR A 28 9.78 5.28 -3.43
N SER A 29 8.60 5.00 -2.88
CA SER A 29 7.51 5.97 -2.74
C SER A 29 7.82 7.03 -1.68
N ASN A 30 7.29 8.24 -1.87
CA ASN A 30 7.34 9.29 -0.85
C ASN A 30 6.54 8.89 0.41
N MET A 31 7.01 9.35 1.57
CA MET A 31 6.24 9.31 2.80
C MET A 31 5.09 10.33 2.75
N LEU A 32 4.03 10.09 3.53
CA LEU A 32 2.88 11.02 3.60
C LEU A 32 3.35 12.40 4.06
N ASP A 33 2.93 13.44 3.35
CA ASP A 33 3.26 14.85 3.57
C ASP A 33 4.78 15.10 3.60
N SER A 34 5.50 14.44 2.71
CA SER A 34 6.97 14.50 2.66
C SER A 34 7.51 14.34 1.25
N SER A 35 8.62 15.05 0.98
CA SER A 35 9.44 14.82 -0.20
C SER A 35 10.45 13.68 -0.02
N GLN A 36 10.55 13.12 1.18
CA GLN A 36 11.44 12.01 1.50
C GLN A 36 10.78 10.66 1.19
N THR A 37 11.52 9.74 0.57
CA THR A 37 11.07 8.35 0.36
C THR A 37 11.30 7.48 1.60
N TYR A 38 10.56 6.38 1.72
CA TYR A 38 10.81 5.41 2.81
C TYR A 38 12.25 4.86 2.76
N ALA A 39 12.84 4.67 1.58
CA ALA A 39 14.22 4.21 1.43
C ALA A 39 15.26 5.21 1.97
N GLN A 40 14.96 6.51 1.92
CA GLN A 40 15.80 7.56 2.51
C GLN A 40 15.67 7.59 4.05
N ALA A 41 14.49 7.33 4.59
CA ALA A 41 14.26 7.32 6.04
C ALA A 41 14.72 6.00 6.70
N TYR A 42 14.56 4.88 6.00
CA TYR A 42 14.83 3.52 6.48
C TYR A 42 15.77 2.79 5.52
N PRO A 43 17.06 3.19 5.47
CA PRO A 43 17.99 2.60 4.52
C PRO A 43 18.14 1.09 4.74
N ARG A 44 18.21 0.35 3.63
CA ARG A 44 18.35 -1.13 3.57
C ARG A 44 17.14 -1.92 4.05
N TYR A 45 16.03 -1.27 4.37
CA TYR A 45 14.74 -1.93 4.44
C TYR A 45 14.03 -1.86 3.09
N GLN A 46 13.24 -2.87 2.77
CA GLN A 46 12.31 -2.83 1.64
C GLN A 46 10.88 -2.85 2.17
N LEU A 47 9.97 -2.24 1.42
CA LEU A 47 8.55 -2.17 1.74
C LEU A 47 7.76 -2.58 0.51
N LEU A 48 6.75 -3.40 0.68
CA LEU A 48 5.75 -3.61 -0.36
C LEU A 48 4.36 -3.71 0.27
N VAL A 49 3.45 -2.88 -0.24
CA VAL A 49 2.03 -2.97 0.09
C VAL A 49 1.28 -3.62 -1.06
N SER A 50 0.51 -4.65 -0.76
CA SER A 50 -0.43 -5.25 -1.70
C SER A 50 -1.85 -5.22 -1.13
N VAL A 51 -2.83 -5.02 -2.02
CA VAL A 51 -4.23 -4.88 -1.69
C VAL A 51 -4.97 -5.72 -2.71
N ALA A 52 -5.82 -6.62 -2.25
CA ALA A 52 -6.59 -7.49 -3.12
C ALA A 52 -7.97 -7.76 -2.50
N TYR A 53 -8.98 -7.98 -3.34
CA TYR A 53 -10.25 -8.48 -2.86
C TYR A 53 -10.07 -9.88 -2.26
N LEU A 54 -10.64 -10.11 -1.07
CA LEU A 54 -10.71 -11.47 -0.49
C LEU A 54 -11.59 -12.39 -1.34
N ASP A 55 -12.66 -11.82 -1.89
CA ASP A 55 -13.55 -12.47 -2.85
C ASP A 55 -13.77 -11.52 -4.03
N SER A 56 -13.27 -11.92 -5.20
CA SER A 56 -13.35 -11.14 -6.43
C SER A 56 -14.77 -11.05 -6.99
N THR A 57 -15.68 -11.93 -6.57
CA THR A 57 -17.08 -11.94 -7.00
C THR A 57 -17.90 -10.92 -6.21
N THR A 58 -17.84 -11.01 -4.88
CA THR A 58 -18.63 -10.11 -4.03
C THR A 58 -17.97 -8.76 -3.82
N LYS A 59 -16.63 -8.69 -3.86
CA LYS A 59 -15.83 -7.48 -3.64
C LYS A 59 -16.19 -6.74 -2.35
N ALA A 60 -16.68 -7.47 -1.35
CA ALA A 60 -17.15 -6.88 -0.10
C ALA A 60 -16.00 -6.47 0.83
N GLN A 61 -14.83 -7.08 0.68
CA GLN A 61 -13.67 -6.88 1.56
C GLN A 61 -12.36 -6.93 0.78
N LYS A 62 -11.38 -6.16 1.24
CA LYS A 62 -10.00 -6.14 0.76
C LYS A 62 -9.07 -6.64 1.85
N LEU A 63 -8.13 -7.52 1.48
CA LEU A 63 -6.96 -7.88 2.27
C LEU A 63 -5.82 -6.94 1.92
N ILE A 64 -5.31 -6.25 2.94
CA ILE A 64 -4.12 -5.42 2.87
C ILE A 64 -2.97 -6.25 3.43
N THR A 65 -1.89 -6.38 2.68
CA THR A 65 -0.66 -7.03 3.11
C THR A 65 0.48 -6.02 3.02
N VAL A 66 1.17 -5.81 4.14
CA VAL A 66 2.39 -5.00 4.21
C VAL A 66 3.55 -5.93 4.50
N ALA A 67 4.46 -6.05 3.55
CA ALA A 67 5.70 -6.81 3.70
C ALA A 67 6.86 -5.85 3.93
N VAL A 68 7.59 -6.04 5.02
CA VAL A 68 8.82 -5.30 5.34
C VAL A 68 9.98 -6.28 5.31
N THR A 69 10.91 -6.10 4.37
CA THR A 69 12.15 -6.88 4.33
C THR A 69 13.22 -6.16 5.12
N THR A 70 13.78 -6.80 6.14
CA THR A 70 14.86 -6.25 6.96
C THR A 70 16.21 -6.33 6.22
N PRO A 71 17.24 -5.60 6.68
CA PRO A 71 18.60 -5.70 6.11
C PRO A 71 19.22 -7.10 6.20
N ALA A 72 18.67 -7.99 7.02
CA ALA A 72 19.07 -9.39 7.14
C ALA A 72 18.29 -10.33 6.20
N ASN A 73 17.49 -9.77 5.28
CA ASN A 73 16.59 -10.50 4.36
C ASN A 73 15.45 -11.27 5.05
N GLU A 74 15.11 -10.91 6.29
CA GLU A 74 13.90 -11.42 6.95
C GLU A 74 12.69 -10.61 6.49
N VAL A 75 11.57 -11.28 6.20
CA VAL A 75 10.32 -10.61 5.82
C VAL A 75 9.36 -10.65 7.01
N ILE A 76 8.97 -9.46 7.48
CA ILE A 76 7.91 -9.29 8.47
C ILE A 76 6.64 -8.90 7.73
N THR A 77 5.59 -9.71 7.88
CA THR A 77 4.30 -9.51 7.19
C THR A 77 3.23 -9.05 8.17
N TYR A 78 2.57 -7.94 7.83
CA TYR A 78 1.38 -7.44 8.52
C TYR A 78 0.18 -7.57 7.60
N GLN A 79 -0.93 -8.06 8.13
CA GLN A 79 -2.17 -8.23 7.37
C GLN A 79 -3.34 -7.56 8.09
N ALA A 80 -4.21 -6.94 7.31
CA ALA A 80 -5.46 -6.38 7.78
C ALA A 80 -6.56 -6.63 6.74
N VAL A 81 -7.76 -6.94 7.23
CA VAL A 81 -8.95 -7.03 6.39
C VAL A 81 -9.81 -5.79 6.64
N ARG A 82 -10.24 -5.14 5.57
CA ARG A 82 -11.16 -4.00 5.61
C ARG A 82 -12.35 -4.29 4.70
N SER A 83 -13.53 -3.87 5.13
CA SER A 83 -14.68 -3.81 4.24
C SER A 83 -14.43 -2.79 3.12
N ASN A 84 -15.00 -3.05 1.95
CA ASN A 84 -14.91 -2.19 0.79
C ASN A 84 -16.01 -1.11 0.85
N TYR A 85 -15.65 0.11 1.26
CA TYR A 85 -16.52 1.29 1.35
C TYR A 85 -15.78 2.53 0.88
#